data_AF-L2FR69-F1
#
_entry.id   AF-L2FR69-F1
#
_cell.length_a   1.000
_cell.length_b   1.000
_cell.length_c   1.000
_cell.angle_alpha   90.00
_cell.angle_beta   90.00
_cell.angle_gamma   90.00
#
_symmetry.space_group_name_H-M   'P 1'
#
loop_
_entity.id
_entity.type
_entity.pdbx_description
1 polymer ?
#
loop_
_entity_poly.entity_id
_entity_poly.type
_entity_poly.pdbx_seq_one_letter_code
_entity_poly.pdbx_strand_id
1 'polypeptide(L)'
;MSAITLKDHDIQVKLPEGLSESQLLSFRPFNNWLSRLTTSLTLQSKTASHPFHADPYALRSITVQTYDIFGSSRVGFLKLTADVSNAAGETLPASVFLRGPSVAMLLMLVPDDAPDERYAVLTVQPRGPAGSRSFVELPAGMVDDSGSFAGAAAKELKEECGIEIHEGELTCLSELAGAGRATEGEEEGLAEAMFPSAGGCDVMR
;
A
#
# COMPACT_ATOMS: atom_id res chain seq x y z
N MET A 1 -25.13 4.29 -8.59
CA MET A 1 -24.55 3.74 -7.35
C MET A 1 -25.26 2.44 -7.04
N SER A 2 -24.52 1.33 -6.99
CA SER A 2 -25.02 0.02 -6.54
C SER A 2 -24.45 -0.28 -5.15
N ALA A 3 -25.01 -1.27 -4.46
CA ALA A 3 -24.49 -1.74 -3.17
C ALA A 3 -24.28 -3.25 -3.23
N ILE A 4 -23.18 -3.71 -2.66
CA ILE A 4 -22.85 -5.12 -2.46
C ILE A 4 -22.62 -5.38 -0.98
N THR A 5 -22.76 -6.63 -0.55
CA THR A 5 -22.47 -7.06 0.82
C THR A 5 -21.30 -8.03 0.81
N LEU A 6 -20.23 -7.68 1.53
CA LEU A 6 -19.09 -8.57 1.73
C LEU A 6 -19.47 -9.64 2.74
N LYS A 7 -19.61 -10.89 2.26
CA LYS A 7 -20.18 -12.01 3.02
C LYS A 7 -19.42 -12.33 4.32
N ASP A 8 -18.11 -12.13 4.31
CA ASP A 8 -17.25 -12.51 5.45
C ASP A 8 -17.35 -11.54 6.64
N HIS A 9 -17.94 -10.35 6.43
CA HIS A 9 -17.95 -9.29 7.44
C HIS A 9 -19.31 -8.60 7.62
N ASP A 10 -20.32 -8.95 6.81
CA ASP A 10 -21.62 -8.26 6.73
C ASP A 10 -21.48 -6.74 6.49
N ILE A 11 -20.44 -6.34 5.76
CA ILE A 11 -20.14 -4.94 5.46
C ILE A 11 -20.77 -4.58 4.11
N GLN A 12 -21.57 -3.52 4.08
CA GLN A 12 -22.06 -2.94 2.83
C GLN A 12 -21.00 -2.08 2.15
N VAL A 13 -20.83 -2.27 0.84
CA VAL A 13 -19.95 -1.47 -0.01
C VAL A 13 -20.78 -0.82 -1.11
N LYS A 14 -20.78 0.52 -1.14
CA LYS A 14 -21.40 1.30 -2.21
C LYS A 14 -20.40 1.47 -3.35
N LEU A 15 -20.81 1.12 -4.56
CA LEU A 15 -20.00 1.20 -5.77
C LEU A 15 -20.51 2.31 -6.71
N PRO A 16 -19.61 3.12 -7.29
CA PRO A 16 -19.95 4.05 -8.35
C PRO A 16 -20.36 3.28 -9.62
N GLU A 17 -20.99 3.99 -10.55
CA GLU A 17 -21.35 3.41 -11.84
C GLU A 17 -20.11 2.92 -12.60
N GLY A 18 -20.24 1.76 -13.27
CA GLY A 18 -19.18 1.16 -14.08
C GLY A 18 -18.17 0.27 -13.32
N LEU A 19 -18.16 0.29 -11.99
CA LEU A 19 -17.34 -0.63 -11.19
C LEU A 19 -18.15 -1.86 -10.76
N SER A 20 -17.74 -3.04 -11.21
CA SER A 20 -18.37 -4.30 -10.78
C SER A 20 -17.78 -4.85 -9.48
N GLU A 21 -18.56 -5.68 -8.77
CA GLU A 21 -18.08 -6.45 -7.61
C GLU A 21 -16.83 -7.28 -7.95
N SER A 22 -16.86 -7.98 -9.08
CA SER A 22 -15.74 -8.82 -9.51
C SER A 22 -14.45 -8.03 -9.71
N GLN A 23 -14.53 -6.81 -10.27
CA GLN A 23 -13.37 -5.94 -10.46
C GLN A 23 -12.82 -5.44 -9.12
N LEU A 24 -13.70 -5.02 -8.20
CA LEU A 24 -13.29 -4.60 -6.86
C LEU A 24 -12.60 -5.74 -6.10
N LEU A 25 -13.21 -6.93 -6.09
CA LEU A 25 -12.66 -8.08 -5.37
C LEU A 25 -11.41 -8.66 -6.04
N SER A 26 -11.19 -8.41 -7.33
CA SER A 26 -9.91 -8.74 -7.99
C SER A 26 -8.77 -7.79 -7.62
N PHE A 27 -9.09 -6.60 -7.10
CA PHE A 27 -8.11 -5.58 -6.77
C PHE A 27 -7.48 -5.86 -5.38
N ARG A 28 -6.33 -6.56 -5.39
CA ARG A 28 -5.62 -6.98 -4.16
C ARG A 28 -5.42 -5.86 -3.12
N PRO A 29 -5.07 -4.61 -3.48
CA PRO A 29 -4.92 -3.55 -2.48
C PRO A 29 -6.17 -3.30 -1.64
N PHE A 30 -7.37 -3.45 -2.23
CA PHE A 30 -8.63 -3.35 -1.48
C PHE A 30 -8.79 -4.47 -0.46
N ASN A 31 -8.59 -5.72 -0.89
CA ASN A 31 -8.72 -6.87 0.00
C ASN A 31 -7.68 -6.83 1.14
N ASN A 32 -6.44 -6.45 0.84
CA ASN A 32 -5.37 -6.33 1.84
C ASN A 32 -5.69 -5.24 2.87
N TRP A 33 -6.15 -4.07 2.41
CA TRP A 33 -6.55 -2.98 3.30
C TRP A 33 -7.73 -3.39 4.19
N LEU A 34 -8.76 -4.01 3.62
CA LEU A 34 -9.94 -4.46 4.36
C LEU A 34 -9.56 -5.50 5.42
N SER A 35 -8.74 -6.48 5.04
CA SER A 35 -8.28 -7.54 5.95
C SER A 35 -7.45 -6.97 7.12
N ARG A 36 -6.54 -6.03 6.85
CA ARG A 36 -5.73 -5.38 7.89
C ARG A 36 -6.59 -4.54 8.83
N LEU A 37 -7.48 -3.71 8.28
CA LEU A 37 -8.37 -2.87 9.08
C LEU A 37 -9.28 -3.73 9.96
N THR A 38 -9.93 -4.74 9.41
CA THR A 38 -10.83 -5.62 10.19
C THR A 38 -10.08 -6.42 11.26
N THR A 39 -8.86 -6.87 10.96
CA THR A 39 -7.99 -7.53 11.95
C THR A 39 -7.67 -6.57 13.10
N SER A 40 -7.16 -5.37 12.80
CA SER A 40 -6.84 -4.34 13.81
C SER A 40 -8.04 -3.97 14.68
N LEU A 41 -9.22 -3.75 14.08
CA LEU A 41 -10.46 -3.48 14.82
C LEU A 41 -10.85 -4.64 15.76
N THR A 42 -10.60 -5.89 15.37
CA THR A 42 -10.91 -7.07 16.20
C THR A 42 -9.99 -7.18 17.42
N LEU A 43 -8.73 -6.69 17.32
CA LEU A 43 -7.77 -6.74 18.43
C LEU A 43 -8.22 -5.88 19.63
N GLN A 44 -9.02 -4.83 19.39
CA GLN A 44 -9.54 -3.95 20.45
C GLN A 44 -10.31 -4.74 21.52
N SER A 45 -11.04 -5.77 21.10
CA SER A 45 -11.85 -6.60 21.98
C SER A 45 -11.07 -7.77 22.61
N LYS A 46 -9.88 -8.10 22.10
CA LYS A 46 -9.08 -9.23 22.61
C LYS A 46 -8.30 -8.89 23.88
N THR A 47 -7.86 -7.64 24.01
CA THR A 47 -6.95 -7.24 25.08
C THR A 47 -7.61 -6.18 25.95
N ALA A 48 -7.83 -6.50 27.23
CA ALA A 48 -8.50 -5.60 28.17
C ALA A 48 -7.75 -4.26 28.39
N SER A 49 -6.44 -4.25 28.18
CA SER A 49 -5.61 -3.04 28.25
C SER A 49 -5.60 -2.20 26.97
N HIS A 50 -6.31 -2.64 25.92
CA HIS A 50 -6.37 -1.88 24.67
C HIS A 50 -7.09 -0.53 24.90
N PRO A 51 -6.59 0.60 24.39
CA PRO A 51 -7.17 1.93 24.65
C PRO A 51 -8.66 2.05 24.33
N PHE A 52 -9.12 1.33 23.30
CA PHE A 52 -10.51 1.31 22.84
C PHE A 52 -11.29 0.06 23.28
N HIS A 53 -10.80 -0.71 24.26
CA HIS A 53 -11.48 -1.94 24.70
C HIS A 53 -12.89 -1.69 25.25
N ALA A 54 -13.07 -0.58 25.99
CA ALA A 54 -14.33 -0.25 26.65
C ALA A 54 -15.47 0.06 25.66
N ASP A 55 -15.15 0.68 24.51
CA ASP A 55 -16.09 0.95 23.43
C ASP A 55 -15.39 0.79 22.07
N PRO A 56 -15.33 -0.45 21.54
CA PRO A 56 -14.52 -0.75 20.37
C PRO A 56 -15.14 -0.18 19.08
N TYR A 57 -14.27 0.31 18.21
CA TYR A 57 -14.64 0.77 16.89
C TYR A 57 -14.96 -0.42 15.97
N ALA A 58 -15.95 -0.26 15.10
CA ALA A 58 -16.28 -1.22 14.06
C ALA A 58 -16.46 -0.54 12.70
N LEU A 59 -16.05 -1.24 11.66
CA LEU A 59 -16.29 -0.84 10.27
C LEU A 59 -17.76 -1.11 9.93
N ARG A 60 -18.52 -0.06 9.63
CA ARG A 60 -19.96 -0.12 9.36
C ARG A 60 -20.28 -0.24 7.88
N SER A 61 -19.59 0.57 7.07
CA SER A 61 -19.81 0.58 5.62
C SER A 61 -18.60 1.15 4.88
N ILE A 62 -18.54 0.88 3.59
CA ILE A 62 -17.54 1.45 2.68
C ILE A 62 -18.27 2.13 1.53
N THR A 63 -17.78 3.30 1.11
CA THR A 63 -18.24 3.97 -0.10
C THR A 63 -17.05 4.20 -1.01
N VAL A 64 -17.03 3.52 -2.16
CA VAL A 64 -16.07 3.83 -3.23
C VAL A 64 -16.49 5.14 -3.87
N GLN A 65 -15.60 6.12 -3.85
CA GLN A 65 -15.84 7.45 -4.41
C GLN A 65 -15.49 7.49 -5.90
N THR A 66 -14.28 7.07 -6.24
CA THR A 66 -13.74 7.10 -7.61
C THR A 66 -12.78 5.96 -7.83
N TYR A 67 -12.56 5.60 -9.10
CA TYR A 67 -11.63 4.57 -9.51
C TYR A 67 -11.05 4.90 -10.89
N ASP A 68 -9.87 4.35 -11.16
CA ASP A 68 -9.24 4.39 -12.50
C ASP A 68 -9.08 2.97 -13.02
N ILE A 69 -9.40 2.78 -14.31
CA ILE A 69 -9.20 1.51 -15.02
C ILE A 69 -7.99 1.65 -15.94
N PHE A 70 -7.03 0.74 -15.80
CA PHE A 70 -5.86 0.62 -16.66
C PHE A 70 -6.04 -0.54 -17.64
N GLY A 71 -5.67 -0.29 -18.89
CA GLY A 71 -5.89 -1.25 -19.97
C GLY A 71 -7.38 -1.49 -20.21
N SER A 72 -7.76 -2.76 -20.40
CA SER A 72 -9.14 -3.12 -20.76
C SER A 72 -10.08 -3.30 -19.58
N SER A 73 -9.60 -3.64 -18.38
CA SER A 73 -10.50 -3.96 -17.25
C SER A 73 -9.89 -3.87 -15.84
N ARG A 74 -8.59 -3.62 -15.71
CA ARG A 74 -7.88 -3.73 -14.43
C ARG A 74 -8.04 -2.45 -13.61
N VAL A 75 -8.50 -2.56 -12.37
CA VAL A 75 -8.51 -1.43 -11.43
C VAL A 75 -7.07 -1.04 -11.11
N GLY A 76 -6.70 0.21 -11.40
CA GLY A 76 -5.38 0.77 -11.12
C GLY A 76 -5.36 1.55 -9.80
N PHE A 77 -6.30 2.47 -9.65
CA PHE A 77 -6.47 3.31 -8.46
C PHE A 77 -7.90 3.22 -7.94
N LEU A 78 -8.03 3.33 -6.61
CA LEU A 78 -9.31 3.32 -5.93
C LEU A 78 -9.29 4.35 -4.80
N LYS A 79 -10.25 5.29 -4.82
CA LYS A 79 -10.50 6.21 -3.72
C LYS A 79 -11.79 5.82 -3.03
N LEU A 80 -11.77 5.70 -1.71
CA LEU A 80 -12.94 5.32 -0.92
C LEU A 80 -12.98 6.06 0.42
N THR A 81 -14.14 6.04 1.05
CA THR A 81 -14.32 6.40 2.45
C THR A 81 -14.87 5.22 3.21
N ALA A 82 -14.34 4.95 4.39
CA ALA A 82 -14.86 3.96 5.32
C ALA A 82 -15.59 4.66 6.46
N ASP A 83 -16.74 4.12 6.85
CA ASP A 83 -17.48 4.53 8.03
C ASP A 83 -17.06 3.63 9.19
N VAL A 84 -16.28 4.18 10.13
CA VAL A 84 -15.75 3.47 11.28
C VAL A 84 -16.26 4.17 12.53
N SER A 85 -17.04 3.47 13.36
CA SER A 85 -17.68 4.07 14.54
C SER A 85 -17.88 3.06 15.68
N ASN A 86 -17.87 3.58 16.91
CA ASN A 86 -18.14 2.80 18.12
C ASN A 86 -19.63 2.91 18.55
N ALA A 87 -20.00 2.33 19.69
CA ALA A 87 -21.39 2.33 20.15
C ALA A 87 -21.82 3.70 20.71
N ALA A 88 -20.88 4.51 21.23
CA ALA A 88 -21.13 5.89 21.64
C ALA A 88 -21.38 6.85 20.46
N GLY A 89 -21.15 6.41 19.21
CA GLY A 89 -21.33 7.22 18.01
C GLY A 89 -20.11 8.07 17.65
N GLU A 90 -18.97 7.84 18.29
CA GLU A 90 -17.69 8.43 17.88
C GLU A 90 -17.25 7.81 16.56
N THR A 91 -16.68 8.62 15.66
CA THR A 91 -16.30 8.21 14.31
C THR A 91 -14.83 8.44 14.05
N LEU A 92 -14.17 7.51 13.36
CA LEU A 92 -12.81 7.70 12.87
C LEU A 92 -12.82 8.16 11.40
N PRO A 93 -12.08 9.23 11.06
CA PRO A 93 -11.91 9.62 9.67
C PRO A 93 -11.13 8.53 8.93
N ALA A 94 -11.69 8.05 7.82
CA ALA A 94 -11.06 7.02 7.00
C ALA A 94 -11.26 7.30 5.51
N SER A 95 -10.61 8.36 5.02
CA SER A 95 -10.45 8.62 3.59
C SER A 95 -9.24 7.87 3.07
N VAL A 96 -9.44 6.95 2.13
CA VAL A 96 -8.42 5.99 1.70
C VAL A 96 -8.18 6.09 0.20
N PHE A 97 -6.90 6.14 -0.19
CA PHE A 97 -6.46 6.00 -1.57
C PHE A 97 -5.61 4.74 -1.71
N LEU A 98 -6.05 3.82 -2.55
CA LEU A 98 -5.43 2.52 -2.77
C LEU A 98 -4.86 2.42 -4.18
N ARG A 99 -3.66 1.86 -4.27
CA ARG A 99 -2.94 1.56 -5.51
C ARG A 99 -2.14 0.27 -5.33
N GLY A 100 -1.68 -0.31 -6.44
CA GLY A 100 -0.78 -1.46 -6.41
C GLY A 100 0.56 -1.18 -5.69
N PRO A 101 1.28 -2.22 -5.25
CA PRO A 101 2.63 -2.08 -4.71
C PRO A 101 3.62 -1.52 -5.74
N SER A 102 4.64 -0.80 -5.27
CA SER A 102 5.80 -0.40 -6.08
C SER A 102 7.09 -0.70 -5.34
N VAL A 103 8.17 -0.73 -6.10
CA VAL A 103 9.53 -0.90 -5.62
C VAL A 103 10.38 0.27 -6.13
N ALA A 104 11.37 0.67 -5.35
CA ALA A 104 12.41 1.60 -5.75
C ALA A 104 13.77 0.98 -5.45
N MET A 105 14.75 1.23 -6.30
CA MET A 105 16.05 0.57 -6.26
C MET A 105 17.14 1.59 -5.93
N LEU A 106 17.82 1.39 -4.80
CA LEU A 106 19.06 2.12 -4.50
C LEU A 106 20.22 1.40 -5.17
N LEU A 107 20.57 1.83 -6.38
CA LEU A 107 21.73 1.32 -7.09
C LEU A 107 22.98 2.15 -6.76
N MET A 108 23.99 1.51 -6.18
CA MET A 108 25.27 2.13 -5.86
C MET A 108 26.37 1.66 -6.82
N LEU A 109 27.09 2.61 -7.41
CA LEU A 109 28.34 2.35 -8.12
C LEU A 109 29.51 2.58 -7.18
N VAL A 110 30.43 1.62 -7.17
CA VAL A 110 31.68 1.66 -6.41
C VAL A 110 32.81 1.47 -7.42
N PRO A 111 33.64 2.48 -7.66
CA PRO A 111 34.79 2.34 -8.54
C PRO A 111 35.81 1.35 -7.95
N ASP A 112 36.35 0.46 -8.79
CA ASP A 112 37.35 -0.53 -8.37
C ASP A 112 38.67 0.13 -7.92
N ASP A 113 39.00 1.28 -8.49
CA ASP A 113 40.21 2.06 -8.21
C ASP A 113 40.04 3.07 -7.06
N ALA A 114 38.81 3.26 -6.57
CA ALA A 114 38.48 4.16 -5.47
C ALA A 114 37.36 3.56 -4.59
N PRO A 115 37.66 2.52 -3.78
CA PRO A 115 36.64 1.76 -3.05
C PRO A 115 35.90 2.55 -1.96
N ASP A 116 36.46 3.69 -1.53
CA ASP A 116 35.85 4.62 -0.58
C ASP A 116 34.82 5.55 -1.25
N GLU A 117 34.79 5.61 -2.59
CA GLU A 117 33.79 6.37 -3.33
C GLU A 117 32.51 5.54 -3.54
N ARG A 118 31.37 6.25 -3.47
CA ARG A 118 30.02 5.68 -3.60
C ARG A 118 29.19 6.66 -4.41
N TYR A 119 28.60 6.20 -5.51
CA TYR A 119 27.69 7.01 -6.33
C TYR A 119 26.32 6.35 -6.40
N ALA A 120 25.26 7.12 -6.16
CA ALA A 120 23.90 6.64 -6.38
C ALA A 120 23.47 6.92 -7.82
N VAL A 121 22.95 5.90 -8.50
CA VAL A 121 22.37 6.04 -9.83
C VAL A 121 20.95 6.58 -9.70
N LEU A 122 20.67 7.66 -10.42
CA LEU A 122 19.36 8.30 -10.49
C LEU A 122 18.87 8.30 -11.93
N THR A 123 17.57 8.24 -12.13
CA THR A 123 16.91 8.42 -13.42
C THR A 123 16.32 9.82 -13.51
N VAL A 124 16.18 10.33 -14.73
CA VAL A 124 15.48 11.58 -15.01
C VAL A 124 14.24 11.24 -15.82
N GLN A 125 13.06 11.43 -15.23
CA GLN A 125 11.80 11.01 -15.83
C GLN A 125 10.79 12.16 -15.86
N PRO A 126 9.90 12.20 -16.86
CA PRO A 126 8.72 13.04 -16.80
C PRO A 126 7.74 12.49 -15.76
N ARG A 127 7.39 13.29 -14.78
CA ARG A 127 6.45 12.96 -13.71
C ARG A 127 5.30 13.96 -13.75
N GLY A 128 4.31 13.66 -14.59
CA GLY A 128 3.09 14.47 -14.73
C GLY A 128 2.42 14.79 -13.39
N PRO A 129 2.20 13.80 -12.49
CA PRO A 129 1.63 14.06 -11.15
C PRO A 129 2.48 14.98 -10.27
N ALA A 130 3.80 15.03 -10.45
CA ALA A 130 4.68 15.95 -9.73
C ALA A 130 4.83 17.31 -10.45
N GLY A 131 4.18 17.50 -11.59
CA GLY A 131 4.30 18.72 -12.41
C GLY A 131 5.71 18.93 -12.99
N SER A 132 6.56 17.91 -13.00
CA SER A 132 7.94 18.00 -13.47
C SER A 132 8.17 17.19 -14.73
N ARG A 133 8.92 17.77 -15.68
CA ARG A 133 9.34 17.08 -16.91
C ARG A 133 10.72 16.43 -16.80
N SER A 134 11.44 16.71 -15.71
CA SER A 134 12.81 16.25 -15.46
C SER A 134 12.95 15.96 -13.97
N PHE A 135 12.08 15.10 -13.46
CA PHE A 135 12.11 14.68 -12.07
C PHE A 135 13.28 13.73 -11.88
N VAL A 136 14.15 14.03 -10.91
CA VAL A 136 15.31 13.20 -10.58
C VAL A 136 14.91 12.28 -9.43
N GLU A 137 14.93 10.98 -9.66
CA GLU A 137 14.51 9.98 -8.67
C GLU A 137 15.33 8.69 -8.78
N LEU A 138 15.17 7.81 -7.79
CA LEU A 138 15.69 6.46 -7.89
C LEU A 138 14.91 5.69 -8.97
N PRO A 139 15.57 4.76 -9.70
CA PRO A 139 14.86 3.82 -10.56
C PRO A 139 13.75 3.13 -9.77
N ALA A 140 12.53 3.12 -10.29
CA ALA A 140 11.36 2.69 -9.52
C ALA A 140 10.21 2.26 -10.42
N GLY A 141 9.47 1.24 -9.98
CA GLY A 141 8.43 0.64 -10.80
C GLY A 141 7.33 -0.04 -10.02
N MET A 142 6.28 -0.42 -10.74
CA MET A 142 5.12 -1.11 -10.17
C MET A 142 5.40 -2.61 -10.11
N VAL A 143 5.10 -3.24 -8.98
CA VAL A 143 5.17 -4.70 -8.90
C VAL A 143 3.90 -5.25 -9.55
N ASP A 144 4.07 -6.17 -10.50
CA ASP A 144 2.94 -6.84 -11.16
C ASP A 144 2.32 -7.93 -10.25
N ASP A 145 1.15 -8.44 -10.64
CA ASP A 145 0.39 -9.40 -9.83
C ASP A 145 1.05 -10.81 -9.76
N SER A 146 2.12 -11.04 -10.52
CA SER A 146 2.77 -12.34 -10.75
C SER A 146 4.23 -12.45 -10.29
N GLY A 147 4.88 -11.33 -10.03
CA GLY A 147 6.33 -11.24 -9.76
C GLY A 147 6.69 -11.00 -8.30
N SER A 148 7.91 -11.40 -7.94
CA SER A 148 8.53 -11.02 -6.68
C SER A 148 8.93 -9.53 -6.71
N PHE A 149 9.14 -8.90 -5.54
CA PHE A 149 9.71 -7.55 -5.48
C PHE A 149 11.06 -7.46 -6.19
N ALA A 150 11.88 -8.51 -6.06
CA ALA A 150 13.19 -8.60 -6.71
C ALA A 150 13.08 -8.71 -8.24
N GLY A 151 12.13 -9.50 -8.75
CA GLY A 151 11.87 -9.64 -10.18
C GLY A 151 11.38 -8.36 -10.82
N ALA A 152 10.46 -7.66 -10.15
CA ALA A 152 10.02 -6.33 -10.57
C ALA A 152 11.20 -5.34 -10.58
N ALA A 153 12.01 -5.30 -9.50
CA ALA A 153 13.17 -4.42 -9.43
C ALA A 153 14.22 -4.70 -10.52
N ALA A 154 14.55 -5.97 -10.79
CA ALA A 154 15.49 -6.36 -11.82
C ALA A 154 15.00 -5.97 -13.23
N LYS A 155 13.70 -6.18 -13.50
CA LYS A 155 13.07 -5.79 -14.76
C LYS A 155 13.13 -4.27 -14.98
N GLU A 156 12.75 -3.49 -13.96
CA GLU A 156 12.73 -2.03 -14.03
C GLU A 156 14.15 -1.45 -14.18
N LEU A 157 15.17 -2.04 -13.51
CA LEU A 157 16.57 -1.65 -13.71
C LEU A 157 17.05 -1.88 -15.15
N LYS A 158 16.62 -2.98 -15.78
CA LYS A 158 16.93 -3.24 -17.20
C LYS A 158 16.23 -2.23 -18.12
N GLU A 159 14.96 -1.93 -17.86
CA GLU A 159 14.16 -1.03 -18.70
C GLU A 159 14.60 0.45 -18.56
N GLU A 160 14.89 0.90 -17.35
CA GLU A 160 15.20 2.31 -17.06
C GLU A 160 16.70 2.65 -17.14
N CYS A 161 17.58 1.71 -16.75
CA CYS A 161 19.03 1.92 -16.68
C CYS A 161 19.83 1.09 -17.67
N GLY A 162 19.21 0.11 -18.35
CA GLY A 162 19.92 -0.82 -19.23
C GLY A 162 20.82 -1.82 -18.47
N ILE A 163 20.61 -2.00 -17.17
CA ILE A 163 21.44 -2.84 -16.31
C ILE A 163 20.73 -4.18 -16.10
N GLU A 164 21.38 -5.27 -16.48
CA GLU A 164 20.91 -6.62 -16.18
C GLU A 164 21.48 -7.07 -14.83
N ILE A 165 20.58 -7.45 -13.92
CA ILE A 165 20.91 -7.98 -12.59
C ILE A 165 20.00 -9.17 -12.29
N HIS A 166 20.52 -10.20 -11.63
CA HIS A 166 19.71 -11.33 -11.20
C HIS A 166 18.99 -11.01 -9.89
N GLU A 167 17.77 -11.53 -9.71
CA GLU A 167 16.96 -11.30 -8.50
C GLU A 167 17.71 -11.63 -7.21
N GLY A 168 18.54 -12.68 -7.23
CA GLY A 168 19.34 -13.11 -6.07
C GLY A 168 20.48 -12.17 -5.68
N GLU A 169 20.79 -11.18 -6.51
CA GLU A 169 21.80 -10.15 -6.25
C GLU A 169 21.18 -8.89 -5.61
N LEU A 170 19.85 -8.84 -5.53
CA LEU A 170 19.12 -7.73 -4.92
C LEU A 170 18.92 -7.98 -3.43
N THR A 171 19.17 -6.93 -2.64
CA THR A 171 18.92 -6.94 -1.19
C THR A 171 17.70 -6.10 -0.85
N CYS A 172 16.74 -6.69 -0.15
CA CYS A 172 15.54 -5.98 0.29
C CYS A 172 15.87 -5.05 1.47
N LEU A 173 15.95 -3.74 1.21
CA LEU A 173 16.29 -2.76 2.25
C LEU A 173 15.18 -2.60 3.30
N SER A 174 13.91 -2.85 2.95
CA SER A 174 12.80 -2.83 3.91
C SER A 174 12.94 -3.97 4.93
N GLU A 175 13.27 -5.17 4.47
CA GLU A 175 13.54 -6.31 5.36
C GLU A 175 14.77 -6.05 6.23
N LEU A 176 15.84 -5.46 5.68
CA LEU A 176 17.02 -5.09 6.49
C LEU A 176 16.72 -4.03 7.54
N ALA A 177 15.88 -3.04 7.22
CA ALA A 177 15.47 -2.01 8.17
C ALA A 177 14.56 -2.58 9.28
N GLY A 178 13.82 -3.64 8.95
CA GLY A 178 13.03 -4.42 9.89
C GLY A 178 13.86 -5.36 10.77
N ALA A 179 14.86 -6.01 10.18
CA ALA A 179 15.71 -7.01 10.82
C ALA A 179 16.39 -6.48 12.10
N GLY A 180 15.80 -6.81 13.24
CA GLY A 180 16.19 -6.31 14.57
C GLY A 180 14.99 -5.90 15.43
N ARG A 181 13.84 -5.65 14.80
CA ARG A 181 12.54 -5.58 15.48
C ARG A 181 11.97 -6.99 15.53
N ALA A 182 12.37 -7.77 16.52
CA ALA A 182 11.61 -8.97 16.86
C ALA A 182 10.15 -8.54 17.05
N THR A 183 9.26 -9.08 16.22
CA THR A 183 7.80 -8.91 16.32
C THR A 183 7.28 -9.69 17.54
N GLU A 184 7.82 -9.42 18.72
CA GLU A 184 7.21 -9.86 19.97
C GLU A 184 5.98 -8.97 20.20
N GLY A 185 4.83 -9.40 19.65
CA GLY A 185 3.53 -8.76 19.86
C GLY A 185 2.95 -7.94 18.71
N GLU A 186 3.50 -7.99 17.48
CA GLU A 186 2.91 -7.29 16.33
C GLU A 186 1.74 -8.11 15.74
N GLU A 187 0.56 -7.98 16.33
CA GLU A 187 -0.65 -8.73 15.95
C GLU A 187 -1.44 -8.08 14.80
N GLU A 188 -1.08 -6.86 14.39
CA GLU A 188 -1.81 -6.07 13.39
C GLU A 188 -1.50 -6.47 11.94
N GLY A 189 -0.42 -7.23 11.70
CA GLY A 189 -0.04 -7.69 10.36
C GLY A 189 0.32 -6.55 9.39
N LEU A 190 0.83 -5.44 9.92
CA LEU A 190 1.34 -4.34 9.13
C LEU A 190 2.62 -4.76 8.40
N ALA A 191 2.89 -4.11 7.26
CA ALA A 191 4.12 -4.39 6.52
C ALA A 191 5.31 -3.77 7.27
N GLU A 192 6.32 -4.60 7.53
CA GLU A 192 7.51 -4.19 8.28
C GLU A 192 8.25 -3.06 7.57
N ALA A 193 8.68 -2.05 8.34
CA ALA A 193 9.38 -0.86 7.86
C ALA A 193 8.66 -0.13 6.69
N MET A 194 7.35 -0.35 6.53
CA MET A 194 6.50 0.32 5.55
C MET A 194 5.38 1.06 6.28
N PHE A 195 5.44 2.40 6.25
CA PHE A 195 4.38 3.23 6.80
C PHE A 195 3.47 3.72 5.67
N PRO A 196 2.22 3.24 5.56
CA PRO A 196 1.25 3.89 4.71
C PRO A 196 1.02 5.31 5.22
N SER A 197 0.75 6.25 4.30
CA SER A 197 0.41 7.63 4.69
C SER A 197 -0.80 7.62 5.64
N ALA A 198 -0.68 8.31 6.77
CA ALA A 198 -1.82 8.63 7.64
C ALA A 198 -2.68 9.78 7.10
N GLY A 199 -2.39 10.27 5.88
CA GLY A 199 -3.19 11.29 5.21
C GLY A 199 -4.63 10.83 5.02
N GLY A 200 -5.58 11.74 5.23
CA GLY A 200 -7.01 11.40 5.28
C GLY A 200 -7.54 11.14 6.70
N CYS A 201 -6.67 11.23 7.71
CA CYS A 201 -7.01 11.24 9.14
C CYS A 201 -6.92 12.66 9.75
N ASP A 202 -7.06 13.71 8.93
CA ASP A 202 -6.89 15.10 9.38
C ASP A 202 -7.82 15.39 10.57
N VAL A 203 -7.22 15.89 11.67
CA VAL A 203 -7.77 16.23 13.00
C VAL A 203 -8.36 15.09 13.84
N MET A 204 -7.56 14.59 14.79
CA MET A 204 -8.09 14.11 16.09
C MET A 204 -7.94 15.23 17.13
N ARG A 205 -9.05 15.62 17.73
CA ARG A 205 -9.11 16.48 18.91
C ARG A 205 -10.06 15.87 19.91
#